data_AF-A0A6G0XE60-F1
#
_entry.id   AF-A0A6G0XE60-F1
#
_cell.length_a   1.000
_cell.length_b   1.000
_cell.length_c   1.000
_cell.angle_alpha   90.00
_cell.angle_beta   90.00
_cell.angle_gamma   90.00
#
_symmetry.space_group_name_H-M   'P 1'
#
loop_
_entity.id
_entity.type
_entity.pdbx_description
1 polymer ?
#
loop_
_entity_poly.entity_id
_entity_poly.type
_entity_poly.pdbx_seq_one_letter_code
_entity_poly.pdbx_strand_id
1 'polypeptide(L)'
;MSLKVAATVASSSIWWKVGAVSGATAIAFGAFGAHALKNYVKDEKLLKTWETGAHYHLLHSVALLAVPFSRRPNLVGGLLTTGVLLFSGSLYSIVLTQKKNLGIITPIGGVAMIAGWLALLL
;
A
#
# COMPACT_ATOMS: atom_id res chain seq x y z
N MET A 1 4.87 -12.35 26.87
CA MET A 1 5.69 -11.22 26.38
C MET A 1 5.07 -9.93 26.90
N SER A 2 5.83 -9.05 27.55
CA SER A 2 5.27 -7.77 28.03
C SER A 2 5.05 -6.80 26.86
N LEU A 3 4.05 -5.92 26.96
CA LEU A 3 3.69 -4.98 25.89
C LEU A 3 4.89 -4.08 25.47
N LYS A 4 5.75 -3.74 26.43
CA LYS A 4 6.98 -2.96 26.19
C LYS A 4 7.95 -3.71 25.26
N VAL A 5 8.16 -5.00 25.50
CA VAL A 5 9.06 -5.83 24.68
C VAL A 5 8.53 -5.94 23.25
N ALA A 6 7.21 -6.07 23.08
CA ALA A 6 6.59 -6.08 21.75
C ALA A 6 6.80 -4.78 20.97
N ALA A 7 6.61 -3.63 21.62
CA ALA A 7 6.81 -2.33 21.01
C ALA A 7 8.29 -2.10 20.60
N THR A 8 9.24 -2.51 21.44
CA THR A 8 10.68 -2.39 21.13
C THR A 8 11.08 -3.26 19.95
N VAL A 9 10.62 -4.52 19.91
CA VAL A 9 10.89 -5.43 18.78
C VAL A 9 10.28 -4.88 17.49
N ALA A 10 9.03 -4.45 17.52
CA ALA A 10 8.35 -3.91 16.34
C ALA A 10 9.03 -2.64 15.81
N SER A 11 9.26 -1.64 16.66
CA SER A 11 9.87 -0.36 16.25
C SER A 11 11.30 -0.49 15.71
N SER A 12 12.03 -1.53 16.09
CA SER A 12 13.36 -1.83 15.53
C SER A 12 13.32 -2.49 14.14
N SER A 13 12.19 -3.10 13.76
CA SER A 13 12.03 -3.80 12.49
C SER A 13 12.01 -2.85 11.29
N ILE A 14 12.68 -3.24 10.20
CA ILE A 14 12.60 -2.52 8.93
C ILE A 14 11.15 -2.42 8.43
N TRP A 15 10.35 -3.46 8.63
CA TRP A 15 8.97 -3.50 8.14
C TRP A 15 8.05 -2.53 8.86
N TRP A 16 8.31 -2.26 10.15
CA TRP A 16 7.60 -1.21 10.87
C TRP A 16 7.88 0.16 10.26
N LYS A 17 9.15 0.46 9.94
CA LYS A 17 9.54 1.71 9.29
C LYS A 17 8.93 1.83 7.89
N VAL A 18 8.96 0.76 7.11
CA VAL A 18 8.32 0.71 5.79
C VAL A 18 6.81 0.94 5.89
N GLY A 19 6.13 0.29 6.83
CA GLY A 19 4.69 0.49 7.08
C GLY A 19 4.37 1.93 7.49
N ALA A 20 5.17 2.54 8.35
CA ALA A 20 5.00 3.93 8.77
C ALA A 20 5.17 4.92 7.61
N VAL A 21 6.23 4.78 6.82
CA VAL A 21 6.49 5.64 5.65
C VAL A 21 5.42 5.43 4.57
N SER A 22 5.05 4.17 4.30
CA SER A 22 3.99 3.84 3.37
C SER A 22 2.65 4.43 3.81
N GLY A 23 2.30 4.33 5.10
CA GLY A 23 1.05 4.88 5.63
C GLY A 23 0.99 6.40 5.52
N ALA A 24 2.08 7.10 5.86
CA ALA A 24 2.17 8.54 5.67
C ALA A 24 2.00 8.92 4.18
N THR A 25 2.60 8.16 3.27
CA THR A 25 2.48 8.37 1.83
C THR A 25 1.04 8.10 1.35
N ALA A 26 0.40 7.05 1.84
CA ALA A 26 -0.98 6.72 1.50
C ALA A 26 -1.96 7.83 1.92
N ILE A 27 -1.78 8.39 3.12
CA ILE A 27 -2.57 9.53 3.60
C ILE A 27 -2.32 10.75 2.72
N ALA A 28 -1.07 11.06 2.39
CA ALA A 28 -0.74 12.19 1.51
C ALA A 28 -1.41 12.06 0.14
N PHE A 29 -1.35 10.88 -0.49
CA PHE A 29 -2.01 10.62 -1.77
C PHE A 29 -3.54 10.66 -1.65
N GLY A 30 -4.11 10.13 -0.56
CA GLY A 30 -5.55 10.22 -0.29
C GLY A 30 -6.02 11.67 -0.16
N ALA A 31 -5.32 12.48 0.64
CA ALA A 31 -5.60 13.90 0.83
C ALA A 31 -5.47 14.68 -0.48
N PHE A 32 -4.39 14.44 -1.24
CA PHE A 32 -4.19 15.04 -2.56
C PHE A 32 -5.35 14.69 -3.51
N GLY A 33 -5.76 13.43 -3.56
CA GLY A 33 -6.90 12.97 -4.36
C GLY A 33 -8.21 13.68 -4.00
N ALA A 34 -8.49 13.81 -2.71
CA ALA A 34 -9.75 14.37 -2.21
C ALA A 34 -9.86 15.89 -2.40
N HIS A 35 -8.76 16.63 -2.27
CA HIS A 35 -8.78 18.10 -2.18
C HIS A 35 -8.15 18.80 -3.39
N ALA A 36 -7.04 18.30 -3.93
CA ALA A 36 -6.28 18.98 -4.97
C ALA A 36 -6.53 18.39 -6.36
N LEU A 37 -6.54 17.06 -6.48
CA LEU A 37 -6.58 16.36 -7.77
C LEU A 37 -7.86 16.65 -8.56
N LYS A 38 -9.01 16.84 -7.89
CA LYS A 38 -10.31 17.19 -8.50
C LYS A 38 -10.29 18.53 -9.25
N ASN A 39 -9.32 19.40 -8.97
CA ASN A 39 -9.14 20.65 -9.70
C ASN A 39 -8.52 20.40 -11.09
N TYR A 40 -7.71 19.34 -11.23
CA TYR A 40 -6.97 19.01 -12.45
C TYR A 40 -7.60 17.88 -13.26
N VAL A 41 -8.25 16.91 -12.61
CA VAL A 41 -8.89 15.76 -13.24
C VAL A 41 -10.41 15.88 -13.08
N LYS A 42 -11.12 15.96 -14.22
CA LYS A 42 -12.60 16.06 -14.25
C LYS A 42 -13.31 14.73 -14.53
N ASP A 43 -12.58 13.74 -15.05
CA ASP A 43 -13.14 12.40 -15.26
C ASP A 43 -13.32 11.70 -13.90
N GLU A 44 -14.58 11.50 -13.52
CA GLU A 44 -14.96 10.83 -12.27
C GLU A 44 -14.42 9.40 -12.17
N LYS A 45 -14.27 8.68 -13.29
CA LYS A 45 -13.69 7.32 -13.29
C LYS A 45 -12.21 7.36 -12.92
N LEU A 46 -11.47 8.35 -13.40
CA LEU A 46 -10.06 8.53 -13.02
C LEU A 46 -9.93 8.94 -11.55
N LEU A 47 -10.81 9.81 -11.05
CA LEU A 47 -10.85 10.15 -9.62
C LEU A 47 -11.12 8.92 -8.75
N LYS A 48 -12.09 8.09 -9.14
CA LYS A 48 -12.38 6.82 -8.44
C LYS A 48 -11.22 5.81 -8.53
N THR A 49 -10.50 5.82 -9.64
CA THR A 49 -9.27 5.02 -9.80
C THR A 49 -8.19 5.45 -8.82
N TRP A 50 -7.98 6.76 -8.66
CA TRP A 50 -7.06 7.31 -7.66
C TRP A 50 -7.46 6.91 -6.23
N GLU A 51 -8.75 7.09 -5.90
CA GLU A 51 -9.31 6.75 -4.60
C GLU A 51 -9.11 5.27 -4.26
N THR A 52 -9.35 4.38 -5.23
CA THR A 52 -9.10 2.94 -5.09
C THR A 52 -7.62 2.68 -4.79
N GLY A 53 -6.70 3.33 -5.52
CA GLY A 53 -5.26 3.24 -5.27
C GLY A 53 -4.90 3.67 -3.85
N ALA A 54 -5.41 4.81 -3.37
CA ALA A 54 -5.18 5.33 -2.03
C ALA A 54 -5.75 4.44 -0.93
N HIS A 55 -6.95 3.90 -1.13
CA HIS A 55 -7.58 2.99 -0.18
C HIS A 55 -6.74 1.71 0.00
N TYR A 56 -6.37 1.04 -1.11
CA TYR A 56 -5.55 -0.16 -1.05
C TYR A 56 -4.14 0.12 -0.54
N HIS A 57 -3.56 1.28 -0.86
CA HIS A 57 -2.25 1.68 -0.31
C HIS A 57 -2.34 1.73 1.22
N LEU A 58 -3.29 2.49 1.77
CA LEU A 58 -3.43 2.68 3.21
C LEU A 58 -3.71 1.36 3.95
N LEU A 59 -4.61 0.53 3.43
CA LEU A 59 -4.96 -0.76 4.05
C LEU A 59 -3.71 -1.67 4.18
N HIS A 60 -2.88 -1.72 3.13
CA HIS A 60 -1.69 -2.55 3.14
C HIS A 60 -0.53 -1.89 3.91
N SER A 61 -0.48 -0.56 4.01
CA SER A 61 0.43 0.12 4.94
C SER A 61 0.14 -0.23 6.40
N VAL A 62 -1.15 -0.31 6.77
CA VAL A 62 -1.54 -0.75 8.12
C VAL A 62 -1.17 -2.22 8.33
N ALA A 63 -1.40 -3.09 7.33
CA ALA A 63 -0.96 -4.47 7.41
C ALA A 63 0.58 -4.60 7.56
N LEU A 64 1.36 -3.74 6.90
CA LEU A 64 2.82 -3.69 7.05
C LEU A 64 3.28 -3.42 8.49
N LEU A 65 2.52 -2.66 9.29
CA LEU A 65 2.82 -2.45 10.70
C LEU A 65 2.70 -3.74 11.54
N ALA A 66 1.89 -4.71 11.09
CA ALA A 66 1.73 -6.00 11.75
C ALA A 66 2.79 -7.05 11.32
N VAL A 67 3.52 -6.81 10.23
CA VAL A 67 4.53 -7.74 9.68
C VAL A 67 5.62 -8.17 10.68
N PRO A 68 6.14 -7.31 11.58
CA PRO A 68 7.14 -7.74 12.58
C PRO A 68 6.68 -8.89 13.48
N PHE A 69 5.37 -9.15 13.57
CA PHE A 69 4.79 -10.23 14.37
C PHE A 69 4.53 -11.52 13.60
N SER A 70 4.76 -11.53 12.28
CA SER A 70 4.63 -12.75 11.45
C SER A 70 5.86 -13.66 11.59
N ARG A 71 5.71 -14.97 11.32
CA ARG A 71 6.85 -15.91 11.36
C ARG A 71 7.81 -15.72 10.19
N ARG A 72 7.36 -15.12 9.07
CA ARG A 72 8.17 -14.84 7.87
C ARG A 72 8.08 -13.37 7.45
N PRO A 73 8.60 -12.44 8.26
CA PRO A 73 8.39 -11.00 8.07
C PRO A 73 8.93 -10.49 6.73
N ASN A 74 10.07 -11.00 6.26
CA ASN A 74 10.64 -10.55 4.98
C ASN A 74 9.81 -10.99 3.76
N LEU A 75 9.20 -12.18 3.82
CA LEU A 75 8.33 -12.67 2.76
C LEU A 75 7.03 -11.87 2.74
N VAL A 76 6.37 -11.74 3.89
CA VAL A 76 5.10 -11.02 4.02
C VAL A 76 5.30 -9.54 3.65
N GLY A 77 6.28 -8.88 4.26
CA GLY A 77 6.56 -7.47 4.03
C GLY A 77 6.95 -7.19 2.58
N GLY A 78 7.77 -8.06 1.98
CA GLY A 78 8.16 -7.95 0.57
C GLY A 78 6.96 -8.06 -0.38
N LEU A 79 6.08 -9.04 -0.15
CA LEU A 79 4.87 -9.24 -0.96
C LEU A 79 3.89 -8.08 -0.83
N LEU A 80 3.60 -7.62 0.40
CA LEU A 80 2.69 -6.50 0.62
C LEU A 80 3.25 -5.19 0.03
N THR A 81 4.54 -4.91 0.22
CA THR A 81 5.18 -3.69 -0.32
C THR A 81 5.21 -3.72 -1.84
N THR A 82 5.63 -4.83 -2.44
CA THR A 82 5.62 -4.99 -3.91
C THR A 82 4.20 -4.87 -4.45
N GLY A 83 3.23 -5.47 -3.76
CA GLY A 83 1.82 -5.35 -4.05
C GLY A 83 1.36 -3.90 -4.09
N VAL A 84 1.66 -3.10 -3.04
CA VAL A 84 1.32 -1.67 -2.97
C VAL A 84 1.93 -0.88 -4.13
N LEU A 85 3.22 -1.08 -4.41
CA LEU A 85 3.92 -0.36 -5.47
C LEU A 85 3.32 -0.67 -6.85
N LEU A 86 3.03 -1.94 -7.14
CA LEU A 86 2.48 -2.35 -8.43
C LEU A 86 0.99 -2.01 -8.55
N PHE A 87 0.18 -2.30 -7.53
CA PHE A 87 -1.26 -2.05 -7.56
C PHE A 87 -1.55 -0.55 -7.44
N SER A 88 -1.26 0.06 -6.29
CA SER A 88 -1.60 1.47 -6.05
C SER A 88 -0.76 2.41 -6.90
N GLY A 89 0.53 2.13 -7.06
CA GLY A 89 1.41 2.94 -7.90
C GLY A 89 0.99 2.97 -9.37
N SER A 90 0.53 1.85 -9.94
CA SER A 90 -0.02 1.84 -11.31
C SER A 90 -1.30 2.66 -11.41
N LEU A 91 -2.22 2.56 -10.44
CA LEU A 91 -3.45 3.36 -10.44
C LEU A 91 -3.18 4.86 -10.37
N TYR A 92 -2.25 5.31 -9.51
CA TYR A 92 -1.81 6.71 -9.49
C TYR A 92 -1.21 7.13 -10.82
N SER A 93 -0.36 6.28 -11.40
CA SER A 93 0.31 6.56 -12.67
C SER A 93 -0.69 6.64 -13.83
N ILE A 94 -1.73 5.79 -13.86
CA ILE A 94 -2.82 5.87 -14.86
C ILE A 94 -3.50 7.23 -14.78
N VAL A 95 -3.78 7.73 -13.58
CA VAL A 95 -4.48 9.01 -13.42
C VAL A 95 -3.60 10.20 -13.80
N LEU A 96 -2.32 10.18 -13.44
CA LEU A 96 -1.38 11.27 -13.75
C LEU A 96 -0.97 11.31 -15.23
N THR A 97 -0.83 10.15 -15.87
CA THR A 97 -0.33 10.06 -17.25
C THR A 97 -1.41 9.78 -18.28
N GLN A 98 -2.61 9.39 -17.84
CA GLN A 98 -3.73 8.90 -18.66
C GLN A 98 -3.40 7.68 -19.54
N LYS A 99 -2.27 7.00 -19.28
CA LYS A 99 -1.85 5.80 -20.01
C LYS A 99 -2.54 4.54 -19.46
N LYS A 100 -3.61 4.11 -20.14
CA LYS A 100 -4.44 2.96 -19.73
C LYS A 100 -3.71 1.61 -19.75
N ASN A 101 -2.66 1.46 -20.56
CA ASN A 101 -1.87 0.22 -20.64
C ASN A 101 -1.16 -0.14 -19.32
N LEU A 102 -0.93 0.83 -18.44
CA LEU A 102 -0.41 0.59 -17.09
C LEU A 102 -1.37 -0.26 -16.23
N GLY A 103 -2.65 -0.36 -16.61
CA GLY A 103 -3.64 -1.20 -15.93
C GLY A 103 -3.30 -2.70 -15.95
N ILE A 104 -2.45 -3.18 -16.86
CA ILE A 104 -2.00 -4.58 -16.89
C ILE A 104 -1.11 -4.91 -15.67
N ILE A 105 -0.48 -3.90 -15.06
CA ILE A 105 0.37 -4.05 -13.88
C ILE A 105 -0.47 -4.25 -12.61
N THR A 106 -1.67 -3.64 -12.57
CA THR A 106 -2.53 -3.64 -11.38
C THR A 106 -2.90 -5.05 -10.90
N PRO A 107 -3.33 -6.01 -11.75
CA PRO A 107 -3.62 -7.39 -11.33
C PRO A 107 -2.43 -8.11 -10.69
N ILE A 108 -1.21 -7.88 -11.20
CA ILE A 108 0.01 -8.49 -10.66
C ILE A 108 0.26 -8.01 -9.23
N GLY A 109 0.07 -6.71 -8.98
CA GLY A 109 0.11 -6.14 -7.63
C GLY A 109 -0.96 -6.74 -6.72
N GLY A 110 -2.18 -6.93 -7.21
CA GLY A 110 -3.27 -7.56 -6.47
C GLY A 110 -2.95 -9.01 -6.06
N VAL A 111 -2.37 -9.79 -6.96
CA VAL A 111 -1.91 -11.16 -6.66
C VAL A 111 -0.80 -11.15 -5.60
N ALA A 112 0.16 -10.23 -5.69
CA ALA A 112 1.21 -10.09 -4.68
C ALA A 112 0.65 -9.72 -3.29
N MET A 113 -0.35 -8.82 -3.24
CA MET A 113 -1.06 -8.49 -2.00
C MET A 113 -1.77 -9.72 -1.42
N ILE A 114 -2.53 -10.46 -2.23
CA ILE A 114 -3.21 -11.71 -1.82
C ILE A 114 -2.19 -12.70 -1.25
N ALA A 115 -1.08 -12.93 -1.95
CA ALA A 115 -0.02 -13.80 -1.49
C ALA A 115 0.59 -13.31 -0.16
N GLY A 116 0.76 -12.00 0.01
CA GLY A 116 1.24 -11.40 1.26
C GLY A 116 0.30 -11.67 2.43
N TRP A 117 -1.01 -11.53 2.24
CA TRP A 117 -2.01 -11.88 3.25
C TRP A 117 -2.01 -13.38 3.58
N LEU A 118 -1.93 -14.25 2.57
CA LEU A 118 -1.85 -15.70 2.80
C LEU A 118 -0.54 -16.10 3.50
N ALA A 119 0.57 -15.40 3.22
CA ALA A 119 1.86 -15.65 3.85
C ALA A 119 1.87 -15.29 5.36
N LEU A 120 0.90 -14.51 5.86
CA LEU A 120 0.70 -14.30 7.30
C LEU A 120 0.27 -15.58 8.05
N LEU A 121 -0.27 -16.59 7.34
CA LEU A 121 -0.67 -17.87 7.92
C LEU A 121 0.53 -18.79 8.25
N LEU A 122 1.70 -18.48 7.69
CA LEU A 122 2.93 -19.28 7.84
C LEU A 122 3.56 -19.07 9.20
#